data_AF-A0A0D9VCN7-F1
#
_entry.id   AF-A0A0D9VCN7-F1
#
_cell.length_a   1.000
_cell.length_b   1.000
_cell.length_c   1.000
_cell.angle_alpha   90.00
_cell.angle_beta   90.00
_cell.angle_gamma   90.00
#
_symmetry.space_group_name_H-M   'P 1'
#
loop_
_entity.id
_entity.type
_entity.pdbx_description
1 polymer ?
#
loop_
_entity_poly.entity_id
_entity_poly.type
_entity_poly.pdbx_seq_one_letter_code
_entity_poly.pdbx_strand_id
1 'polypeptide(L)'
;MATTTSSPPLASPPFSSSSSRRFLPSPRRRLPRLRVHAGSSLKEWGDFEDAVRSRDLPRALRFLQSVDSATPEAAEELSVNGAVARVGVPVPPGRDWEVLDACIDADDMRLVGRAYQFLSDRGVLASFGKCKNIVLEGPREVTPTVLKEMTGLEAIKLAPKKWGLSGNSSYVLIGFLGGVSYLLTQGVDLRPNLAAVLGLVTADAMFLGGTCVAQISCFWPPYKRRILVHEAGHLLTAYLMGCPIRGVILDPFVALRMGIQGQAGTQFWDEKMEKELAEGHLSKALVYGEAEGGENDENLFRSLCILLDPPLSVAQMANRARWSVMQSYNLLKWHKKAHRAAVKALESGHSLSTVIRRIEEAISSDR
;
A
#
# COMPACT_ATOMS: atom_id res chain seq x y z
N MET A 1 -57.07 -22.63 54.24
CA MET A 1 -55.61 -22.40 54.39
C MET A 1 -54.93 -23.76 54.51
N ALA A 2 -53.85 -23.93 53.75
CA ALA A 2 -52.88 -25.04 53.75
C ALA A 2 -53.37 -26.43 53.28
N THR A 3 -53.09 -26.69 51.99
CA THR A 3 -53.07 -27.99 51.32
C THR A 3 -51.90 -28.87 51.76
N THR A 4 -52.15 -30.17 51.65
CA THR A 4 -51.38 -31.32 52.13
C THR A 4 -50.10 -31.62 51.33
N THR A 5 -49.14 -32.16 52.07
CA THR A 5 -47.83 -32.74 51.70
C THR A 5 -47.93 -34.21 51.23
N SER A 6 -47.04 -34.65 50.34
CA SER A 6 -46.09 -35.78 50.54
C SER A 6 -45.67 -36.51 49.24
N SER A 7 -44.49 -37.13 49.33
CA SER A 7 -43.47 -37.47 48.33
C SER A 7 -43.56 -38.93 47.77
N PRO A 8 -42.63 -39.39 46.86
CA PRO A 8 -42.71 -40.58 45.96
C PRO A 8 -41.95 -41.84 46.54
N PRO A 9 -41.32 -42.84 45.83
CA PRO A 9 -41.16 -43.22 44.38
C PRO A 9 -41.15 -44.76 44.02
N LEU A 10 -40.84 -45.06 42.74
CA LEU A 10 -40.09 -46.20 42.12
C LEU A 10 -40.44 -47.69 42.36
N ALA A 11 -40.69 -48.44 41.26
CA ALA A 11 -40.08 -49.76 40.95
C ALA A 11 -40.52 -50.30 39.55
N SER A 12 -39.61 -50.93 38.82
CA SER A 12 -39.74 -51.60 37.52
C SER A 12 -39.59 -53.15 37.68
N PRO A 13 -39.43 -53.96 36.60
CA PRO A 13 -40.32 -54.39 35.51
C PRO A 13 -40.71 -55.91 35.68
N PRO A 14 -41.32 -56.60 34.68
CA PRO A 14 -40.49 -57.52 33.87
C PRO A 14 -40.94 -57.84 32.41
N PHE A 15 -39.92 -58.20 31.61
CA PHE A 15 -39.81 -59.25 30.59
C PHE A 15 -40.81 -59.47 29.42
N SER A 16 -40.23 -59.21 28.23
CA SER A 16 -40.31 -59.86 26.91
C SER A 16 -41.24 -61.05 26.64
N SER A 17 -41.93 -61.00 25.50
CA SER A 17 -42.02 -62.16 24.59
C SER A 17 -41.96 -61.74 23.12
N SER A 18 -41.37 -62.62 22.33
CA SER A 18 -40.83 -62.40 20.97
C SER A 18 -41.90 -62.53 19.89
N SER A 19 -41.81 -61.72 18.82
CA SER A 19 -42.39 -62.07 17.53
C SER A 19 -41.48 -61.63 16.38
N SER A 20 -40.89 -62.64 15.74
CA SER A 20 -40.05 -62.52 14.56
C SER A 20 -40.85 -62.05 13.34
N ARG A 21 -40.51 -60.89 12.78
CA ARG A 21 -40.81 -60.55 11.38
C ARG A 21 -39.51 -60.58 10.59
N ARG A 22 -39.42 -61.53 9.66
CA ARG A 22 -38.35 -61.62 8.66
C ARG A 22 -38.47 -60.44 7.70
N PHE A 23 -37.55 -59.48 7.79
CA PHE A 23 -37.32 -58.48 6.75
C PHE A 23 -36.21 -58.99 5.82
N LEU A 24 -36.52 -59.09 4.53
CA LEU A 24 -35.53 -59.34 3.47
C LEU A 24 -34.62 -58.11 3.31
N PRO A 25 -33.29 -58.25 3.20
CA PRO A 25 -32.40 -57.12 2.99
C PRO A 25 -32.39 -56.71 1.51
N SER A 26 -32.68 -55.44 1.24
CA SER A 26 -32.41 -54.78 -0.04
C SER A 26 -30.90 -54.57 -0.24
N PRO A 27 -30.37 -54.67 -1.47
CA PRO A 27 -28.94 -54.53 -1.70
C PRO A 27 -28.51 -53.07 -1.50
N ARG A 28 -27.69 -52.82 -0.46
CA ARG A 28 -27.00 -51.55 -0.25
C ARG A 28 -26.07 -51.28 -1.45
N ARG A 29 -26.44 -50.33 -2.31
CA ARG A 29 -25.51 -49.66 -3.23
C ARG A 29 -24.34 -49.13 -2.41
N ARG A 30 -23.13 -49.66 -2.63
CA ARG A 30 -21.90 -49.10 -2.08
C ARG A 30 -21.70 -47.72 -2.72
N LEU A 31 -21.95 -46.66 -1.95
CA LEU A 31 -21.43 -45.33 -2.27
C LEU A 31 -19.90 -45.43 -2.34
N PRO A 32 -19.25 -44.88 -3.38
CA PRO A 32 -17.79 -44.86 -3.44
C PRO A 32 -17.29 -44.07 -2.23
N ARG A 33 -16.40 -44.67 -1.44
CA ARG A 33 -15.68 -43.97 -0.38
C ARG A 33 -14.86 -42.85 -1.02
N LEU A 34 -15.28 -41.60 -0.84
CA LEU A 34 -14.45 -40.44 -1.12
C LEU A 34 -13.20 -40.56 -0.23
N ARG A 35 -12.06 -40.90 -0.83
CA ARG A 35 -10.75 -40.73 -0.20
C ARG A 35 -10.47 -39.23 -0.18
N VAL A 36 -10.72 -38.58 0.95
CA VAL A 36 -10.25 -37.22 1.22
C VAL A 36 -8.73 -37.30 1.38
N HIS A 37 -7.98 -36.79 0.41
CA HIS A 37 -6.53 -36.58 0.55
C HIS A 37 -6.31 -35.32 1.40
N ALA A 38 -6.13 -35.49 2.70
CA ALA A 38 -5.81 -34.40 3.62
C ALA A 38 -4.35 -33.90 3.51
N GLY A 39 -3.60 -34.32 2.50
CA GLY A 39 -2.17 -34.05 2.34
C GLY A 39 -1.78 -33.11 1.20
N SER A 40 -2.73 -32.60 0.39
CA SER A 40 -2.39 -31.70 -0.74
C SER A 40 -2.32 -30.22 -0.35
N SER A 41 -3.02 -29.81 0.71
CA SER A 41 -3.13 -28.40 1.11
C SER A 41 -1.78 -27.76 1.45
N LEU A 42 -0.92 -28.41 2.23
CA LEU A 42 0.38 -27.82 2.62
C LEU A 42 1.32 -27.63 1.43
N LYS A 43 1.29 -28.55 0.45
CA LYS A 43 2.13 -28.45 -0.75
C LYS A 43 1.60 -27.39 -1.71
N GLU A 44 0.29 -27.33 -1.89
CA GLU A 44 -0.39 -26.32 -2.72
C GLU A 44 -0.14 -24.91 -2.20
N TRP A 45 -0.22 -24.71 -0.88
CA TRP A 45 0.11 -23.42 -0.26
C TRP A 45 1.61 -23.09 -0.32
N GLY A 46 2.49 -24.08 -0.41
CA GLY A 46 3.90 -23.89 -0.70
C GLY A 46 4.13 -23.27 -2.08
N ASP A 47 3.38 -23.69 -3.10
CA ASP A 47 3.47 -23.11 -4.45
C ASP A 47 3.06 -21.62 -4.47
N PHE A 48 2.10 -21.22 -3.62
CA PHE A 48 1.72 -19.82 -3.43
C PHE A 48 2.80 -19.02 -2.71
N GLU A 49 3.34 -19.54 -1.60
CA GLU A 49 4.44 -18.90 -0.88
C GLU A 49 5.67 -18.71 -1.78
N ASP A 50 5.97 -19.70 -2.62
CA ASP A 50 7.03 -19.63 -3.61
C ASP A 50 6.74 -18.55 -4.67
N ALA A 51 5.49 -18.44 -5.14
CA ALA A 51 5.09 -17.40 -6.08
C ALA A 51 5.21 -15.99 -5.48
N VAL A 52 4.79 -15.80 -4.22
CA VAL A 52 4.94 -14.52 -3.51
C VAL A 52 6.43 -14.20 -3.28
N ARG A 53 7.22 -15.20 -2.86
CA ARG A 53 8.68 -15.06 -2.65
C ARG A 53 9.42 -14.75 -3.94
N SER A 54 9.02 -15.36 -5.05
CA SER A 54 9.55 -15.07 -6.39
C SER A 54 8.95 -13.82 -7.02
N ARG A 55 8.02 -13.15 -6.33
CA ARG A 55 7.32 -11.94 -6.79
C ARG A 55 6.59 -12.12 -8.12
N ASP A 56 6.06 -13.33 -8.35
CA ASP A 56 5.26 -13.69 -9.51
C ASP A 56 3.78 -13.42 -9.21
N LEU A 57 3.36 -12.16 -9.36
CA LEU A 57 1.97 -11.74 -9.16
C LEU A 57 0.97 -12.55 -10.01
N PRO A 58 1.19 -12.79 -11.32
CA PRO A 58 0.26 -13.60 -12.11
C PRO A 58 0.05 -15.00 -11.53
N ARG A 59 1.11 -15.66 -11.10
CA ARG A 59 1.04 -17.01 -10.51
C ARG A 59 0.35 -17.01 -9.16
N ALA A 60 0.70 -16.06 -8.28
CA ALA A 60 0.08 -15.92 -6.97
C ALA A 60 -1.44 -15.63 -7.09
N LEU A 61 -1.84 -14.73 -8.01
CA LEU A 61 -3.24 -14.39 -8.23
C LEU A 61 -4.03 -15.54 -8.83
N ARG A 62 -3.48 -16.25 -9.83
CA ARG A 62 -4.13 -17.45 -10.40
C ARG A 62 -4.35 -18.53 -9.36
N PHE A 63 -3.38 -18.73 -8.46
CA PHE A 63 -3.52 -19.68 -7.37
C PHE A 63 -4.72 -19.30 -6.48
N LEU A 64 -4.79 -18.05 -5.99
CA LEU A 64 -5.89 -17.61 -5.15
C LEU A 64 -7.26 -17.71 -5.84
N GLN A 65 -7.35 -17.34 -7.12
CA GLN A 65 -8.57 -17.50 -7.91
C GLN A 65 -9.00 -18.97 -8.08
N SER A 66 -8.02 -19.88 -8.24
CA SER A 66 -8.29 -21.31 -8.37
C SER A 66 -8.80 -21.94 -7.07
N VAL A 67 -8.34 -21.43 -5.92
CA VAL A 67 -8.80 -21.83 -4.60
C VAL A 67 -10.20 -21.29 -4.33
N ASP A 68 -10.48 -20.05 -4.72
CA ASP A 68 -11.78 -19.39 -4.56
C ASP A 68 -12.89 -20.09 -5.38
N SER A 69 -12.57 -20.44 -6.63
CA SER A 69 -13.47 -21.20 -7.53
C SER A 69 -13.79 -22.62 -7.02
N ALA A 70 -13.04 -23.10 -6.03
CA ALA A 70 -13.20 -24.42 -5.44
C ALA A 70 -13.94 -24.40 -4.08
N THR A 71 -14.35 -23.21 -3.61
CA THR A 71 -15.19 -23.08 -2.40
C THR A 71 -16.58 -23.68 -2.61
N PRO A 72 -17.22 -24.22 -1.56
CA PRO A 72 -18.50 -24.92 -1.66
C PRO A 72 -19.66 -24.07 -2.21
N GLU A 73 -19.61 -22.74 -2.06
CA GLU A 73 -20.63 -21.81 -2.55
C GLU A 73 -20.58 -21.66 -4.10
N ALA A 74 -19.39 -21.58 -4.69
CA ALA A 74 -19.21 -21.57 -6.15
C ALA A 74 -19.38 -22.97 -6.78
N ALA A 75 -19.08 -24.02 -6.02
CA ALA A 75 -19.24 -25.41 -6.45
C ALA A 75 -20.72 -25.82 -6.60
N GLU A 76 -21.66 -25.17 -5.88
CA GLU A 76 -23.10 -25.39 -6.04
C GLU A 76 -23.60 -24.93 -7.44
N GLU A 77 -23.11 -23.81 -7.96
CA GLU A 77 -23.41 -23.36 -9.34
C GLU A 77 -22.77 -24.27 -10.40
N LEU A 78 -21.54 -24.73 -10.18
CA LEU A 78 -20.81 -25.61 -11.10
C LEU A 78 -21.34 -27.06 -11.12
N SER A 79 -22.00 -27.51 -10.05
CA SER A 79 -22.59 -28.85 -9.94
C SER A 79 -23.77 -29.07 -10.90
N VAL A 80 -24.38 -28.01 -11.45
CA VAL A 80 -25.44 -28.12 -12.47
C VAL A 80 -24.90 -28.58 -13.83
N ASN A 81 -23.61 -28.33 -14.11
CA ASN A 81 -22.99 -28.57 -15.43
C ASN A 81 -22.08 -29.82 -15.48
N GLY A 82 -22.11 -30.69 -14.47
CA GLY A 82 -21.46 -32.01 -14.52
C GLY A 82 -19.92 -32.01 -14.40
N ALA A 83 -19.30 -30.92 -13.96
CA ALA A 83 -17.87 -30.88 -13.70
C ALA A 83 -17.52 -31.47 -12.30
N VAL A 84 -16.42 -32.20 -12.21
CA VAL A 84 -15.90 -32.77 -10.95
C VAL A 84 -15.51 -31.62 -10.01
N ALA A 85 -16.29 -31.40 -8.96
CA ALA A 85 -15.99 -30.41 -7.93
C ALA A 85 -14.68 -30.77 -7.21
N ARG A 86 -13.63 -29.99 -7.45
CA ARG A 86 -12.45 -29.99 -6.59
C ARG A 86 -12.86 -29.32 -5.28
N VAL A 87 -12.77 -30.04 -4.17
CA VAL A 87 -12.98 -29.47 -2.84
C VAL A 87 -11.85 -28.47 -2.60
N GLY A 88 -12.17 -27.18 -2.64
CA GLY A 88 -11.22 -26.10 -2.42
C GLY A 88 -10.66 -26.12 -1.02
N VAL A 89 -9.37 -25.84 -0.91
CA VAL A 89 -8.72 -25.63 0.37
C VAL A 89 -9.20 -24.28 0.91
N PRO A 90 -9.80 -24.20 2.11
CA PRO A 90 -10.16 -22.90 2.69
C PRO A 90 -8.91 -22.03 2.81
N VAL A 91 -8.99 -20.79 2.34
CA VAL A 91 -7.86 -19.88 2.49
C VAL A 91 -7.64 -19.59 3.97
N PRO A 92 -6.43 -19.85 4.51
CA PRO A 92 -6.13 -19.49 5.88
C PRO A 92 -6.31 -17.98 6.10
N PRO A 93 -6.96 -17.56 7.20
CA PRO A 93 -7.19 -16.15 7.47
C PRO A 93 -5.87 -15.39 7.53
N GLY A 94 -5.76 -14.34 6.71
CA GLY A 94 -4.58 -13.49 6.64
C GLY A 94 -3.58 -13.80 5.52
N ARG A 95 -3.65 -14.98 4.87
CA ARG A 95 -2.77 -15.30 3.72
C ARG A 95 -3.14 -14.58 2.44
N ASP A 96 -4.40 -14.15 2.33
CA ASP A 96 -4.90 -13.41 1.17
C ASP A 96 -4.10 -12.13 0.89
N TRP A 97 -3.62 -11.46 1.94
CA TRP A 97 -2.91 -10.19 1.84
C TRP A 97 -1.52 -10.34 1.23
N GLU A 98 -0.90 -11.52 1.34
CA GLU A 98 0.48 -11.79 0.91
C GLU A 98 0.63 -11.62 -0.61
N VAL A 99 -0.45 -11.74 -1.39
CA VAL A 99 -0.44 -11.44 -2.82
C VAL A 99 0.01 -10.00 -3.12
N LEU A 100 -0.24 -9.06 -2.19
CA LEU A 100 0.20 -7.67 -2.32
C LEU A 100 1.72 -7.53 -2.27
N ASP A 101 2.42 -8.48 -1.63
CA ASP A 101 3.88 -8.47 -1.58
C ASP A 101 4.51 -8.89 -2.92
N ALA A 102 3.75 -9.58 -3.78
CA ALA A 102 4.15 -9.88 -5.15
C ALA A 102 3.98 -8.70 -6.10
N CYS A 103 3.26 -7.64 -5.72
CA CYS A 103 3.00 -6.48 -6.58
C CYS A 103 4.25 -5.65 -6.88
N ILE A 104 5.26 -5.66 -6.01
CA ILE A 104 6.40 -4.74 -6.09
C ILE A 104 7.18 -4.85 -7.42
N ASP A 105 7.28 -6.04 -7.99
CA ASP A 105 7.99 -6.30 -9.25
C ASP A 105 7.04 -6.48 -10.45
N ALA A 106 5.73 -6.24 -10.27
CA ALA A 106 4.75 -6.42 -11.34
C ALA A 106 4.81 -5.30 -12.39
N ASP A 107 5.19 -5.63 -13.62
CA ASP A 107 5.26 -4.66 -14.72
C ASP A 107 3.88 -4.17 -15.20
N ASP A 108 2.85 -5.02 -15.09
CA ASP A 108 1.48 -4.70 -15.49
C ASP A 108 0.66 -4.16 -14.31
N MET A 109 0.42 -2.85 -14.30
CA MET A 109 -0.39 -2.20 -13.27
C MET A 109 -1.87 -2.62 -13.29
N ARG A 110 -2.39 -3.12 -14.41
CA ARG A 110 -3.76 -3.65 -14.47
C ARG A 110 -3.87 -4.94 -13.68
N LEU A 111 -2.80 -5.73 -13.65
CA LEU A 111 -2.73 -6.93 -12.83
C LEU A 111 -2.68 -6.58 -11.33
N VAL A 112 -1.93 -5.54 -10.95
CA VAL A 112 -1.96 -4.98 -9.59
C VAL A 112 -3.39 -4.54 -9.24
N GLY A 113 -4.07 -3.84 -10.15
CA GLY A 113 -5.48 -3.47 -9.99
C GLY A 113 -6.41 -4.67 -9.76
N ARG A 114 -6.24 -5.76 -10.53
CA ARG A 114 -7.00 -7.01 -10.35
C ARG A 114 -6.74 -7.67 -9.00
N ALA A 115 -5.51 -7.62 -8.48
CA ALA A 115 -5.20 -8.16 -7.17
C ALA A 115 -5.92 -7.37 -6.05
N TYR A 116 -5.92 -6.04 -6.13
CA TYR A 116 -6.68 -5.20 -5.20
C TYR A 116 -8.19 -5.43 -5.32
N GLN A 117 -8.71 -5.57 -6.53
CA GLN A 117 -10.12 -5.88 -6.77
C GLN A 117 -10.50 -7.22 -6.17
N PHE A 118 -9.71 -8.27 -6.41
CA PHE A 118 -9.93 -9.60 -5.83
C PHE A 118 -10.01 -9.58 -4.29
N LEU A 119 -9.10 -8.84 -3.64
CA LEU A 119 -9.13 -8.71 -2.17
C LEU A 119 -10.30 -7.83 -1.67
N SER A 120 -10.68 -6.82 -2.44
CA SER A 120 -11.84 -5.97 -2.13
C SER A 120 -13.15 -6.76 -2.23
N ASP A 121 -13.31 -7.59 -3.26
CA ASP A 121 -14.52 -8.41 -3.50
C ASP A 121 -14.73 -9.43 -2.38
N ARG A 122 -13.64 -9.93 -1.80
CA ARG A 122 -13.68 -10.81 -0.61
C ARG A 122 -13.88 -10.08 0.71
N GLY A 123 -14.06 -8.76 0.68
CA GLY A 123 -14.26 -7.92 1.87
C GLY A 123 -13.02 -7.78 2.76
N VAL A 124 -11.84 -8.18 2.26
CA VAL A 124 -10.58 -8.13 3.01
C VAL A 124 -10.08 -6.69 3.12
N LEU A 125 -10.25 -5.90 2.05
CA LEU A 125 -9.85 -4.49 1.98
C LEU A 125 -11.03 -3.53 2.21
N ALA A 126 -11.67 -3.61 3.38
CA ALA A 126 -12.92 -2.89 3.66
C ALA A 126 -12.80 -1.35 3.64
N SER A 127 -11.60 -0.78 3.83
CA SER A 127 -11.33 0.66 3.79
C SER A 127 -10.70 1.13 2.49
N PHE A 128 -10.34 0.22 1.57
CA PHE A 128 -9.80 0.57 0.26
C PHE A 128 -10.85 1.33 -0.56
N GLY A 129 -10.48 2.50 -1.09
CA GLY A 129 -11.42 3.33 -1.85
C GLY A 129 -12.56 3.94 -1.03
N LYS A 130 -12.57 3.82 0.30
CA LYS A 130 -13.62 4.35 1.16
C LYS A 130 -13.80 5.86 1.02
N CYS A 131 -12.72 6.57 0.68
CA CYS A 131 -12.72 8.02 0.49
C CYS A 131 -12.78 8.45 -0.99
N LYS A 132 -12.91 7.50 -1.94
CA LYS A 132 -12.93 7.78 -3.39
C LYS A 132 -14.03 8.76 -3.80
N ASN A 133 -15.19 8.68 -3.14
CA ASN A 133 -16.35 9.53 -3.39
C ASN A 133 -16.51 10.65 -2.36
N ILE A 134 -15.60 10.75 -1.38
CA ILE A 134 -15.60 11.85 -0.43
C ILE A 134 -14.95 13.05 -1.13
N VAL A 135 -15.77 13.82 -1.84
CA VAL A 135 -15.44 15.22 -2.07
C VAL A 135 -15.54 15.87 -0.70
N LEU A 136 -14.42 16.22 -0.05
CA LEU A 136 -14.51 16.99 1.18
C LEU A 136 -15.23 18.29 0.81
N GLU A 137 -16.44 18.47 1.33
CA GLU A 137 -17.26 19.65 1.07
C GLU A 137 -16.42 20.90 1.39
N GLY A 138 -16.29 21.78 0.40
CA GLY A 138 -15.43 22.95 0.50
C GLY A 138 -15.27 23.67 -0.84
N PRO A 139 -14.80 24.93 -0.82
CA PRO A 139 -14.58 25.70 -2.02
C PRO A 139 -13.53 25.02 -2.90
N ARG A 140 -13.88 24.82 -4.18
CA ARG A 140 -12.94 24.30 -5.20
C ARG A 140 -11.84 25.32 -5.53
N GLU A 141 -12.10 26.59 -5.25
CA GLU A 141 -11.10 27.65 -5.25
C GLU A 141 -10.53 27.84 -3.84
N VAL A 142 -9.32 27.35 -3.65
CA VAL A 142 -8.58 27.47 -2.39
C VAL A 142 -7.55 28.57 -2.58
N THR A 143 -7.80 29.74 -2.01
CA THR A 143 -6.80 30.80 -1.90
C THR A 143 -5.83 30.50 -0.76
N PRO A 144 -4.64 31.13 -0.72
CA PRO A 144 -3.69 30.95 0.39
C PRO A 144 -4.29 31.27 1.77
N THR A 145 -5.24 32.21 1.85
CA THR A 145 -5.93 32.57 3.08
C THR A 145 -6.88 31.46 3.54
N VAL A 146 -7.69 30.91 2.62
CA VAL A 146 -8.60 29.78 2.90
C VAL A 146 -7.81 28.55 3.35
N LEU A 147 -6.67 28.25 2.71
CA LEU A 147 -5.82 27.14 3.14
C LEU A 147 -5.34 27.34 4.57
N LYS A 148 -4.86 28.55 4.91
CA LYS A 148 -4.39 28.88 6.26
C LYS A 148 -5.51 28.79 7.29
N GLU A 149 -6.70 29.25 6.97
CA GLU A 149 -7.87 29.21 7.85
C GLU A 149 -8.34 27.78 8.13
N MET A 150 -8.43 26.94 7.09
CA MET A 150 -8.94 25.57 7.22
C MET A 150 -7.94 24.59 7.82
N THR A 151 -6.65 24.75 7.51
CA THR A 151 -5.62 23.78 7.92
C THR A 151 -4.71 24.29 9.03
N GLY A 152 -4.63 25.60 9.23
CA GLY A 152 -3.61 26.26 10.05
C GLY A 152 -2.23 26.31 9.39
N LEU A 153 -2.08 25.79 8.17
CA LEU A 153 -0.80 25.70 7.47
C LEU A 153 -0.57 26.92 6.58
N GLU A 154 0.64 27.46 6.64
CA GLU A 154 1.05 28.51 5.71
C GLU A 154 1.53 27.87 4.42
N ALA A 155 0.95 28.27 3.28
CA ALA A 155 1.33 27.79 1.95
C ALA A 155 2.85 27.88 1.69
N ILE A 156 3.51 28.90 2.24
CA ILE A 156 4.94 29.16 2.09
C ILE A 156 5.80 28.09 2.80
N LYS A 157 5.30 27.49 3.89
CA LYS A 157 6.01 26.44 4.64
C LYS A 157 5.88 25.06 3.99
N LEU A 158 4.94 24.91 3.06
CA LEU A 158 4.66 23.67 2.34
C LEU A 158 5.45 23.57 1.03
N ALA A 159 5.94 24.70 0.51
CA ALA A 159 6.83 24.70 -0.64
C ALA A 159 8.19 24.04 -0.29
N PRO A 160 8.82 23.31 -1.23
CA PRO A 160 10.11 22.68 -1.04
C PRO A 160 11.13 23.74 -0.61
N LYS A 161 11.78 23.49 0.53
CA LYS A 161 12.84 24.36 1.03
C LYS A 161 14.09 24.12 0.20
N LYS A 162 14.34 24.97 -0.79
CA LYS A 162 15.56 24.93 -1.59
C LYS A 162 16.78 25.09 -0.68
N TRP A 163 17.59 24.03 -0.60
CA TRP A 163 18.84 24.03 0.14
C TRP A 163 19.74 25.18 -0.38
N GLY A 164 20.29 25.97 0.55
CA GLY A 164 21.13 27.13 0.21
C GLY A 164 20.47 28.50 0.37
N LEU A 165 19.13 28.59 0.43
CA LEU A 165 18.38 29.86 0.57
C LEU A 165 17.71 30.07 1.94
N SER A 166 17.88 29.14 2.88
CA SER A 166 17.33 29.29 4.24
C SER A 166 18.17 30.27 5.08
N GLY A 167 17.57 31.07 5.97
CA GLY A 167 18.28 32.12 6.71
C GLY A 167 19.52 31.70 7.51
N ASN A 168 19.71 30.41 7.80
CA ASN A 168 20.90 29.88 8.49
C ASN A 168 21.99 29.35 7.54
N SER A 169 21.71 29.16 6.25
CA SER A 169 22.68 28.63 5.29
C SER A 169 23.81 29.62 5.01
N SER A 170 23.53 30.92 5.10
CA SER A 170 24.54 31.98 4.97
C SER A 170 25.62 31.90 6.05
N TYR A 171 25.24 31.68 7.31
CA TYR A 171 26.19 31.53 8.42
C TYR A 171 27.01 30.24 8.30
N VAL A 172 26.38 29.14 7.88
CA VAL A 172 27.09 27.87 7.62
C VAL A 172 28.07 28.03 6.47
N LEU A 173 27.70 28.73 5.40
CA LEU A 173 28.57 29.01 4.26
C LEU A 173 29.75 29.92 4.66
N ILE A 174 29.49 30.99 5.42
CA ILE A 174 30.54 31.89 5.93
C ILE A 174 31.49 31.12 6.85
N GLY A 175 30.96 30.30 7.76
CA GLY A 175 31.76 29.44 8.63
C GLY A 175 32.60 28.42 7.85
N PHE A 176 32.02 27.80 6.82
CA PHE A 176 32.74 26.89 5.93
C PHE A 176 33.87 27.59 5.17
N LEU A 177 33.58 28.72 4.51
CA LEU A 177 34.58 29.51 3.78
C LEU A 177 35.67 30.05 4.72
N GLY A 178 35.30 30.50 5.92
CA GLY A 178 36.23 30.94 6.95
C GLY A 178 37.12 29.79 7.46
N GLY A 179 36.55 28.61 7.69
CA GLY A 179 37.28 27.41 8.09
C GLY A 179 38.25 26.92 7.01
N VAL A 180 37.81 26.89 5.75
CA VAL A 180 38.68 26.58 4.60
C VAL A 180 39.82 27.60 4.48
N SER A 181 39.53 28.90 4.62
CA SER A 181 40.54 29.97 4.61
C SER A 181 41.55 29.83 5.75
N TYR A 182 41.08 29.53 6.97
CA TYR A 182 41.95 29.29 8.12
C TYR A 182 42.86 28.07 7.91
N LEU A 183 42.32 26.95 7.44
CA LEU A 183 43.11 25.73 7.19
C LEU A 183 44.15 25.91 6.07
N LEU A 184 43.80 26.67 5.02
CA LEU A 184 44.75 27.07 3.99
C LEU A 184 45.87 27.96 4.55
N THR A 185 45.55 28.83 5.51
CA THR A 185 46.54 29.68 6.20
C THR A 185 47.48 28.87 7.11
N GLN A 186 47.01 27.74 7.65
CA GLN A 186 47.83 26.78 8.41
C GLN A 186 48.66 25.83 7.51
N GLY A 187 48.62 26.01 6.18
CA GLY A 187 49.39 25.22 5.23
C GLY A 187 48.78 23.86 4.87
N VAL A 188 47.53 23.59 5.27
CA VAL A 188 46.80 22.37 4.85
C VAL A 188 46.16 22.63 3.49
N ASP A 189 46.66 21.98 2.44
CA ASP A 189 46.13 22.17 1.09
C ASP A 189 44.87 21.33 0.86
N LEU A 190 43.70 21.93 1.13
CA LEU A 190 42.39 21.31 0.91
C LEU A 190 41.88 21.45 -0.54
N ARG A 191 42.55 22.23 -1.39
CA ARG A 191 42.11 22.53 -2.76
C ARG A 191 41.88 21.29 -3.61
N PRO A 192 42.80 20.29 -3.68
CA PRO A 192 42.57 19.10 -4.50
C PRO A 192 41.41 18.26 -3.98
N ASN A 193 41.28 18.11 -2.66
CA ASN A 193 40.19 17.34 -2.05
C ASN A 193 38.84 18.03 -2.24
N LEU A 194 38.77 19.34 -2.10
CA LEU A 194 37.55 20.11 -2.32
C LEU A 194 37.13 20.08 -3.81
N ALA A 195 38.10 20.21 -4.72
CA ALA A 195 37.85 20.09 -6.16
C ALA A 195 37.37 18.67 -6.53
N ALA A 196 37.96 17.63 -5.92
CA ALA A 196 37.53 16.25 -6.12
C ALA A 196 36.12 16.01 -5.59
N VAL A 197 35.80 16.48 -4.37
CA VAL A 197 34.45 16.36 -3.78
C VAL A 197 33.42 17.13 -4.62
N LEU A 198 33.71 18.38 -5.01
CA LEU A 198 32.80 19.18 -5.83
C LEU A 198 32.61 18.57 -7.22
N GLY A 199 33.68 18.06 -7.82
CA GLY A 199 33.64 17.34 -9.09
C GLY A 199 32.79 16.07 -9.00
N LEU A 200 32.92 15.30 -7.91
CA LEU A 200 32.11 14.11 -7.68
C LEU A 200 30.63 14.44 -7.46
N VAL A 201 30.33 15.47 -6.67
CA VAL A 201 28.94 15.95 -6.45
C VAL A 201 28.32 16.46 -7.75
N THR A 202 29.10 17.16 -8.58
CA THR A 202 28.63 17.67 -9.87
C THR A 202 28.42 16.53 -10.87
N ALA A 203 29.32 15.54 -10.90
CA ALA A 203 29.16 14.34 -11.70
C ALA A 203 27.92 13.54 -11.25
N ASP A 204 27.71 13.38 -9.94
CA ASP A 204 26.50 12.75 -9.39
C ASP A 204 25.23 13.49 -9.81
N ALA A 205 25.20 14.82 -9.70
CA ALA A 205 24.06 15.63 -10.16
C ALA A 205 23.78 15.49 -11.66
N MET A 206 24.83 15.46 -12.50
CA MET A 206 24.69 15.43 -13.96
C MET A 206 24.36 14.04 -14.51
N PHE A 207 24.99 12.98 -13.98
CA PHE A 207 24.88 11.63 -14.53
C PHE A 207 23.87 10.77 -13.79
N LEU A 208 23.71 10.98 -12.48
CA LEU A 208 22.90 10.14 -11.59
C LEU A 208 21.74 10.93 -10.96
N GLY A 209 21.57 12.20 -11.31
CA GLY A 209 20.53 13.06 -10.76
C GLY A 209 20.70 13.38 -9.27
N GLY A 210 21.90 13.23 -8.71
CA GLY A 210 22.18 13.50 -7.30
C GLY A 210 21.93 12.32 -6.36
N THR A 211 21.71 11.11 -6.89
CA THR A 211 21.36 9.93 -6.09
C THR A 211 22.46 9.48 -5.13
N CYS A 212 23.75 9.65 -5.44
CA CYS A 212 24.82 9.28 -4.50
C CYS A 212 24.86 10.22 -3.28
N VAL A 213 24.68 11.52 -3.48
CA VAL A 213 24.57 12.49 -2.37
C VAL A 213 23.30 12.22 -1.56
N ALA A 214 22.21 11.89 -2.23
CA ALA A 214 20.94 11.54 -1.63
C ALA A 214 21.07 10.27 -0.75
N GLN A 215 21.77 9.24 -1.24
CA GLN A 215 22.10 8.00 -0.52
C GLN A 215 22.86 8.26 0.78
N ILE A 216 23.87 9.13 0.76
CA ILE A 216 24.65 9.49 1.95
C ILE A 216 23.75 10.20 2.98
N SER A 217 22.80 11.01 2.50
CA SER A 217 21.87 11.75 3.34
C SER A 217 20.82 10.85 4.02
N CYS A 218 20.49 9.69 3.45
CA CYS A 218 19.57 8.72 4.07
C CYS A 218 20.06 8.14 5.40
N PHE A 219 21.37 8.13 5.63
CA PHE A 219 21.94 7.66 6.90
C PHE A 219 21.69 8.62 8.06
N TRP A 220 21.27 9.86 7.79
CA TRP A 220 20.93 10.82 8.84
C TRP A 220 19.52 10.52 9.42
N PRO A 221 19.41 10.15 10.71
CA PRO A 221 18.14 9.77 11.34
C PRO A 221 16.98 10.78 11.17
N PRO A 222 17.19 12.11 11.30
CA PRO A 222 16.10 13.06 11.13
C PRO A 222 15.58 13.15 9.69
N TYR A 223 16.42 12.84 8.69
CA TYR A 223 16.03 12.84 7.29
C TYR A 223 15.24 11.57 6.96
N LYS A 224 15.73 10.39 7.39
CA LYS A 224 15.05 9.10 7.25
C LYS A 224 13.63 9.11 7.80
N ARG A 225 13.42 9.71 8.98
CA ARG A 225 12.09 9.81 9.59
C ARG A 225 11.13 10.69 8.79
N ARG A 226 11.62 11.75 8.13
CA ARG A 226 10.79 12.63 7.30
C ARG A 226 10.32 11.92 6.04
N ILE A 227 11.24 11.25 5.33
CA ILE A 227 10.92 10.40 4.18
C ILE A 227 9.82 9.42 4.56
N LEU A 228 10.04 8.68 5.65
CA LEU A 228 9.13 7.61 6.05
C LEU A 228 7.72 8.13 6.37
N VAL A 229 7.62 9.27 7.07
CA VAL A 229 6.35 9.93 7.36
C VAL A 229 5.65 10.40 6.08
N HIS A 230 6.42 10.88 5.11
CA HIS A 230 5.95 11.36 3.81
C HIS A 230 5.43 10.19 2.96
N GLU A 231 6.21 9.11 2.79
CA GLU A 231 5.80 7.90 2.05
C GLU A 231 4.59 7.19 2.68
N ALA A 232 4.53 7.12 4.01
CA ALA A 232 3.35 6.62 4.71
C ALA A 232 2.10 7.48 4.43
N GLY A 233 2.30 8.78 4.18
CA GLY A 233 1.24 9.70 3.75
C GLY A 233 0.73 9.35 2.36
N HIS A 234 1.63 9.23 1.38
CA HIS A 234 1.30 8.83 0.01
C HIS A 234 0.57 7.48 -0.02
N LEU A 235 1.11 6.47 0.67
CA LEU A 235 0.49 5.14 0.76
C LEU A 235 -0.93 5.21 1.32
N LEU A 236 -1.13 5.91 2.45
CA LEU A 236 -2.46 5.97 3.08
C LEU A 236 -3.46 6.74 2.21
N THR A 237 -3.05 7.85 1.61
CA THR A 237 -3.90 8.63 0.71
C THR A 237 -4.28 7.81 -0.52
N ALA A 238 -3.33 7.18 -1.20
CA ALA A 238 -3.60 6.32 -2.35
C ALA A 238 -4.57 5.17 -2.00
N TYR A 239 -4.34 4.52 -0.85
CA TYR A 239 -5.19 3.42 -0.38
C TYR A 239 -6.65 3.84 -0.15
N LEU A 240 -6.85 4.96 0.56
CA LEU A 240 -8.19 5.48 0.86
C LEU A 240 -8.91 6.01 -0.38
N MET A 241 -8.18 6.51 -1.37
CA MET A 241 -8.71 6.94 -2.67
C MET A 241 -9.01 5.77 -3.61
N GLY A 242 -8.56 4.55 -3.27
CA GLY A 242 -8.82 3.35 -4.05
C GLY A 242 -7.89 3.20 -5.25
N CYS A 243 -6.70 3.79 -5.17
CA CYS A 243 -5.63 3.62 -6.15
C CYS A 243 -4.79 2.39 -5.78
N PRO A 244 -4.73 1.34 -6.61
CA PRO A 244 -3.91 0.17 -6.35
C PRO A 244 -2.43 0.54 -6.20
N ILE A 245 -1.79 0.06 -5.14
CA ILE A 245 -0.40 0.38 -4.81
C ILE A 245 0.50 -0.78 -5.25
N ARG A 246 1.53 -0.47 -6.04
CA ARG A 246 2.53 -1.46 -6.45
C ARG A 246 3.47 -1.79 -5.29
N GLY A 247 3.93 -0.76 -4.58
CA GLY A 247 4.88 -0.88 -3.49
C GLY A 247 5.34 0.47 -2.96
N VAL A 248 5.99 0.43 -1.80
CA VAL A 248 6.70 1.56 -1.21
C VAL A 248 8.17 1.21 -1.11
N ILE A 249 9.01 2.03 -1.70
CA ILE A 249 10.44 1.84 -1.77
C ILE A 249 11.06 2.86 -0.84
N LEU A 250 11.64 2.39 0.27
CA LEU A 250 12.34 3.24 1.24
C LEU A 250 13.86 3.17 1.11
N ASP A 251 14.35 2.24 0.27
CA ASP A 251 15.77 2.04 0.02
C ASP A 251 16.19 2.77 -1.26
N PRO A 252 17.10 3.76 -1.19
CA PRO A 252 17.60 4.49 -2.34
C PRO A 252 18.28 3.61 -3.39
N PHE A 253 18.90 2.49 -3.01
CA PHE A 253 19.53 1.57 -3.97
C PHE A 253 18.47 0.84 -4.78
N VAL A 254 17.36 0.47 -4.15
CA VAL A 254 16.21 -0.14 -4.83
C VAL A 254 15.52 0.91 -5.70
N ALA A 255 15.38 2.15 -5.22
CA ALA A 255 14.81 3.26 -5.98
C ALA A 255 15.61 3.51 -7.28
N LEU A 256 16.94 3.58 -7.21
CA LEU A 256 17.81 3.73 -8.37
C LEU A 256 17.67 2.59 -9.37
N ARG A 257 17.62 1.33 -8.90
CA ARG A 257 17.41 0.15 -9.78
C ARG A 257 16.06 0.18 -10.48
N MET A 258 15.05 0.75 -9.84
CA MET A 258 13.71 0.91 -10.42
C MET A 258 13.58 2.19 -11.25
N GLY A 259 14.67 2.94 -11.46
CA GLY A 259 14.67 4.16 -12.27
C GLY A 259 13.94 5.34 -11.63
N ILE A 260 13.72 5.29 -10.32
CA ILE A 260 13.11 6.36 -9.52
C ILE A 260 14.22 7.37 -9.19
N GLN A 261 14.02 8.64 -9.54
CA GLN A 261 15.00 9.69 -9.32
C GLN A 261 14.87 10.24 -7.90
N GLY A 262 15.23 9.47 -6.87
CA GLY A 262 15.15 9.95 -5.49
C GLY A 262 15.56 8.92 -4.44
N GLN A 263 15.37 9.28 -3.17
CA GLN A 263 15.76 8.46 -2.01
C GLN A 263 14.73 7.37 -1.65
N ALA A 264 13.47 7.63 -1.96
CA ALA A 264 12.34 6.76 -1.69
C ALA A 264 11.18 7.15 -2.59
N GLY A 265 10.22 6.24 -2.76
CA GLY A 265 8.97 6.57 -3.40
C GLY A 265 7.86 5.55 -3.27
N THR A 266 6.63 6.03 -3.45
CA THR A 266 5.41 5.23 -3.45
C THR A 266 4.87 5.16 -4.87
N GLN A 267 4.64 3.94 -5.35
CA GLN A 267 4.11 3.69 -6.68
C GLN A 267 2.66 3.25 -6.60
N PHE A 268 1.77 3.97 -7.27
CA PHE A 268 0.36 3.63 -7.36
C PHE A 268 -0.18 3.91 -8.76
N TRP A 269 -1.34 3.31 -9.03
CA TRP A 269 -2.01 3.39 -10.32
C TRP A 269 -3.40 3.99 -10.19
N ASP A 270 -3.77 4.82 -11.16
CA ASP A 270 -5.11 5.37 -11.31
C ASP A 270 -5.57 5.15 -12.76
N GLU A 271 -6.60 4.32 -12.93
CA GLU A 271 -7.19 3.99 -14.22
C GLU A 271 -7.72 5.24 -14.95
N LYS A 272 -8.28 6.22 -14.23
CA LYS A 272 -8.80 7.44 -14.85
C LYS A 272 -7.67 8.28 -15.42
N MET A 273 -6.59 8.42 -14.65
CA MET A 273 -5.40 9.13 -15.09
C MET A 273 -4.73 8.42 -16.27
N GLU A 274 -4.67 7.08 -16.26
CA GLU A 274 -4.17 6.33 -17.42
C GLU A 274 -4.98 6.62 -18.66
N LYS A 275 -6.31 6.61 -18.55
CA LYS A 275 -7.18 6.87 -19.69
C LYS A 275 -7.01 8.29 -20.24
N GLU A 276 -7.02 9.30 -19.37
CA GLU A 276 -6.83 10.70 -19.75
C GLU A 276 -5.44 10.92 -20.40
N LEU A 277 -4.39 10.27 -19.87
CA LEU A 277 -3.04 10.39 -20.40
C LEU A 277 -2.84 9.60 -21.71
N ALA A 278 -3.50 8.45 -21.85
CA ALA A 278 -3.47 7.63 -23.05
C ALA A 278 -4.19 8.32 -24.22
N GLU A 279 -5.29 9.03 -23.95
CA GLU A 279 -5.97 9.89 -24.93
C GLU A 279 -5.06 11.09 -25.33
N GLY A 280 -4.19 11.53 -24.43
CA GLY A 280 -3.15 12.57 -24.66
C GLY A 280 -1.82 12.09 -25.26
N HIS A 281 -1.73 10.89 -25.83
CA HIS A 281 -0.52 10.30 -26.46
C HIS A 281 0.67 9.96 -25.53
N LEU A 282 0.47 9.64 -24.25
CA LEU A 282 1.58 9.20 -23.38
C LEU A 282 1.28 7.93 -22.58
N SER A 283 2.25 7.02 -22.57
CA SER A 283 2.09 5.62 -22.13
C SER A 283 2.59 5.34 -20.70
N LYS A 284 2.54 6.30 -19.76
CA LYS A 284 3.00 6.07 -18.38
C LYS A 284 2.08 6.71 -17.35
N ALA A 285 1.05 5.97 -16.95
CA ALA A 285 0.13 6.30 -15.87
C ALA A 285 0.64 5.92 -14.47
N LEU A 286 1.93 5.62 -14.36
CA LEU A 286 2.56 5.26 -13.09
C LEU A 286 3.02 6.55 -12.42
N VAL A 287 2.34 6.91 -11.34
CA VAL A 287 2.68 8.08 -10.53
C VAL A 287 3.74 7.66 -9.51
N TYR A 288 4.87 8.36 -9.53
CA TYR A 288 5.93 8.22 -8.53
C TYR A 288 5.82 9.37 -7.54
N GLY A 289 5.39 9.08 -6.31
CA GLY A 289 5.67 10.01 -5.21
C GLY A 289 7.14 9.83 -4.83
N GLU A 290 7.96 10.89 -4.80
CA GLU A 290 9.39 10.82 -4.49
C GLU A 290 9.75 11.70 -3.27
N ALA A 291 10.41 11.11 -2.28
CA ALA A 291 10.61 11.76 -0.97
C ALA A 291 11.66 12.89 -0.90
N GLU A 292 12.30 13.25 -2.00
CA GLU A 292 13.37 14.26 -1.97
C GLU A 292 12.77 15.68 -1.93
N GLY A 293 12.54 16.17 -0.71
CA GLY A 293 12.21 17.57 -0.45
C GLY A 293 10.86 18.06 -0.99
N GLY A 294 10.04 17.18 -1.59
CA GLY A 294 8.75 17.52 -2.22
C GLY A 294 8.88 18.19 -3.59
N GLU A 295 10.11 18.44 -4.08
CA GLU A 295 10.34 19.10 -5.37
C GLU A 295 10.00 18.16 -6.54
N ASN A 296 10.32 16.89 -6.42
CA ASN A 296 10.00 15.90 -7.46
C ASN A 296 8.50 15.66 -7.57
N ASP A 297 7.78 15.59 -6.44
CA ASP A 297 6.31 15.55 -6.42
C ASP A 297 5.69 16.76 -7.12
N GLU A 298 6.23 17.97 -6.89
CA GLU A 298 5.78 19.19 -7.56
C GLU A 298 6.06 19.18 -9.07
N ASN A 299 7.23 18.67 -9.47
CA ASN A 299 7.62 18.55 -10.87
C ASN A 299 6.77 17.50 -11.61
N LEU A 300 6.47 16.37 -10.97
CA LEU A 300 5.55 15.37 -11.50
C LEU A 300 4.14 15.95 -11.63
N PHE A 301 3.64 16.63 -10.59
CA PHE A 301 2.34 17.31 -10.64
C PHE A 301 2.26 18.34 -11.78
N ARG A 302 3.29 19.18 -11.94
CA ARG A 302 3.37 20.13 -13.07
C ARG A 302 3.35 19.41 -14.41
N SER A 303 4.16 18.37 -14.56
CA SER A 303 4.25 17.61 -15.81
C SER A 303 2.88 17.02 -16.16
N LEU A 304 2.21 16.38 -15.21
CA LEU A 304 0.86 15.85 -15.40
C LEU A 304 -0.13 16.95 -15.81
N CYS A 305 -0.12 18.11 -15.15
CA CYS A 305 -1.04 19.21 -15.47
C CYS A 305 -0.86 19.80 -16.88
N ILE A 306 0.36 19.74 -17.43
CA ILE A 306 0.66 20.18 -18.80
C ILE A 306 0.23 19.12 -19.82
N LEU A 307 0.22 17.84 -19.43
CA LEU A 307 -0.15 16.73 -20.30
C LEU A 307 -1.66 16.49 -20.38
N LEU A 308 -2.45 17.07 -19.47
CA LEU A 308 -3.91 17.07 -19.56
C LEU A 308 -4.36 17.84 -20.80
N ASP A 309 -5.48 17.41 -21.39
CA ASP A 309 -6.14 18.10 -22.49
C ASP A 309 -7.52 18.64 -22.04
N PRO A 310 -7.73 19.96 -21.95
CA PRO A 310 -6.77 21.05 -22.20
C PRO A 310 -5.75 21.22 -21.05
N PRO A 311 -4.54 21.76 -21.34
CA PRO A 311 -3.52 21.98 -20.33
C PRO A 311 -3.96 23.04 -19.32
N LEU A 312 -3.63 22.83 -18.04
CA LEU A 312 -4.00 23.76 -16.98
C LEU A 312 -3.10 25.01 -17.00
N SER A 313 -3.72 26.19 -16.86
CA SER A 313 -2.97 27.43 -16.63
C SER A 313 -2.25 27.43 -15.28
N VAL A 314 -1.22 28.27 -15.12
CA VAL A 314 -0.46 28.38 -13.85
C VAL A 314 -1.36 28.70 -12.65
N ALA A 315 -2.38 29.55 -12.84
CA ALA A 315 -3.33 29.88 -11.79
C ALA A 315 -4.21 28.68 -11.39
N GLN A 316 -4.68 27.91 -12.37
CA GLN A 316 -5.46 26.69 -12.16
C GLN A 316 -4.62 25.60 -11.49
N MET A 317 -3.39 25.39 -11.95
CA MET A 317 -2.44 24.45 -11.33
C MET A 317 -2.19 24.82 -9.86
N ALA A 318 -1.91 26.09 -9.56
CA ALA A 318 -1.67 26.54 -8.20
C ALA A 318 -2.91 26.38 -7.30
N ASN A 319 -4.10 26.65 -7.83
CA ASN A 319 -5.35 26.41 -7.12
C ASN A 319 -5.56 24.92 -6.83
N ARG A 320 -5.36 24.08 -7.85
CA ARG A 320 -5.49 22.62 -7.76
C ARG A 320 -4.51 22.04 -6.75
N ALA A 321 -3.26 22.51 -6.73
CA ALA A 321 -2.26 22.10 -5.74
C ALA A 321 -2.71 22.44 -4.31
N ARG A 322 -3.16 23.67 -4.05
CA ARG A 322 -3.66 24.07 -2.71
C ARG A 322 -4.88 23.27 -2.28
N TRP A 323 -5.81 23.03 -3.21
CA TRP A 323 -6.96 22.17 -2.96
C TRP A 323 -6.51 20.74 -2.61
N SER A 324 -5.64 20.10 -3.40
CA SER A 324 -5.13 18.75 -3.14
C SER A 324 -4.37 18.65 -1.80
N VAL A 325 -3.58 19.66 -1.44
CA VAL A 325 -2.89 19.71 -0.14
C VAL A 325 -3.90 19.82 1.01
N MET A 326 -4.94 20.64 0.86
CA MET A 326 -6.02 20.73 1.85
C MET A 326 -6.75 19.39 2.01
N GLN A 327 -7.05 18.71 0.90
CA GLN A 327 -7.74 17.43 0.93
C GLN A 327 -6.90 16.34 1.60
N SER A 328 -5.65 16.19 1.18
CA SER A 328 -4.71 15.22 1.77
C SER A 328 -4.46 15.51 3.26
N TYR A 329 -4.32 16.77 3.66
CA TYR A 329 -4.20 17.14 5.07
C TYR A 329 -5.41 16.70 5.90
N ASN A 330 -6.63 16.98 5.42
CA ASN A 330 -7.85 16.57 6.13
C ASN A 330 -7.97 15.05 6.22
N LEU A 331 -7.64 14.34 5.14
CA LEU A 331 -7.64 12.87 5.12
C LEU A 331 -6.65 12.29 6.14
N LEU A 332 -5.41 12.79 6.16
CA LEU A 332 -4.39 12.36 7.13
C LEU A 332 -4.74 12.77 8.57
N LYS A 333 -5.38 13.93 8.75
CA LYS A 333 -5.85 14.41 10.06
C LYS A 333 -6.93 13.50 10.63
N TRP A 334 -7.91 13.10 9.81
CA TRP A 334 -8.99 12.19 10.23
C TRP A 334 -8.48 10.77 10.44
N HIS A 335 -7.56 10.28 9.61
CA HIS A 335 -7.00 8.93 9.72
C HIS A 335 -5.64 8.91 10.43
N LYS A 336 -5.45 9.77 11.45
CA LYS A 336 -4.17 9.94 12.15
C LYS A 336 -3.65 8.66 12.81
N LYS A 337 -4.54 7.81 13.35
CA LYS A 337 -4.16 6.52 13.95
C LYS A 337 -3.64 5.56 12.88
N ALA A 338 -4.33 5.48 11.74
CA ALA A 338 -3.93 4.65 10.61
C ALA A 338 -2.60 5.10 10.01
N HIS A 339 -2.40 6.41 9.83
CA HIS A 339 -1.13 6.97 9.37
C HIS A 339 0.03 6.60 10.31
N ARG A 340 -0.16 6.71 11.62
CA ARG A 340 0.84 6.29 12.61
C ARG A 340 1.12 4.79 12.57
N ALA A 341 0.11 3.97 12.33
CA ALA A 341 0.28 2.53 12.19
C ALA A 341 1.09 2.19 10.94
N ALA A 342 0.81 2.85 9.82
CA ALA A 342 1.57 2.72 8.57
C ALA A 342 3.05 3.12 8.77
N VAL A 343 3.30 4.27 9.40
CA VAL A 343 4.64 4.75 9.75
C VAL A 343 5.39 3.69 10.56
N LYS A 344 4.81 3.16 11.64
CA LYS A 344 5.47 2.13 12.47
C LYS A 344 5.76 0.85 11.70
N ALA A 345 4.82 0.43 10.85
CA ALA A 345 4.97 -0.79 10.06
C ALA A 345 6.12 -0.66 9.05
N LEU A 346 6.18 0.47 8.34
CA LEU A 346 7.25 0.82 7.41
C LEU A 346 8.61 0.99 8.12
N GLU A 347 8.64 1.60 9.31
CA GLU A 347 9.86 1.79 10.10
C GLU A 347 10.49 0.47 10.54
N SER A 348 9.64 -0.52 10.80
CA SER A 348 10.06 -1.88 11.15
C SER A 348 10.40 -2.74 9.93
N GLY A 349 10.31 -2.21 8.71
CA GLY A 349 10.62 -2.93 7.46
C GLY A 349 9.62 -4.02 7.08
N HIS A 350 8.35 -3.89 7.52
CA HIS A 350 7.33 -4.85 7.13
C HIS A 350 6.96 -4.75 5.64
N SER A 351 6.45 -5.84 5.08
CA SER A 351 5.96 -5.90 3.71
C SER A 351 4.66 -5.12 3.51
N LEU A 352 4.29 -4.86 2.24
CA LEU A 352 3.12 -4.05 1.89
C LEU A 352 1.83 -4.65 2.45
N SER A 353 1.68 -5.96 2.36
CA SER A 353 0.54 -6.71 2.92
C SER A 353 0.34 -6.41 4.41
N THR A 354 1.42 -6.43 5.18
CA THR A 354 1.39 -6.18 6.61
C THR A 354 1.10 -4.71 6.91
N VAL A 355 1.68 -3.78 6.16
CA VAL A 355 1.41 -2.34 6.31
C VAL A 355 -0.08 -2.04 6.10
N ILE A 356 -0.69 -2.58 5.04
CA ILE A 356 -2.10 -2.37 4.74
C ILE A 356 -2.99 -3.04 5.79
N ARG A 357 -2.65 -4.25 6.24
CA ARG A 357 -3.37 -4.89 7.35
C ARG A 357 -3.38 -4.02 8.61
N ARG A 358 -2.24 -3.41 8.98
CA ARG A 358 -2.16 -2.49 10.12
C ARG A 358 -3.01 -1.23 9.95
N ILE A 359 -3.14 -0.74 8.72
CA ILE A 359 -4.01 0.40 8.40
C ILE A 359 -5.47 0.01 8.63
N GLU A 360 -5.90 -1.15 8.13
CA GLU A 360 -7.28 -1.66 8.30
C GLU A 360 -7.62 -1.95 9.77
N GLU A 361 -6.70 -2.57 10.52
CA GLU A 361 -6.81 -2.74 11.98
C GLU A 361 -6.95 -1.38 12.69
N ALA A 362 -6.17 -0.38 12.29
CA ALA A 362 -6.22 0.94 12.91
C ALA A 362 -7.52 1.69 12.58
N ILE A 363 -8.03 1.60 11.35
CA ILE A 363 -9.28 2.24 10.93
C ILE A 363 -10.49 1.55 11.58
N SER A 364 -10.48 0.23 11.67
CA SER A 364 -11.56 -0.52 12.33
C SER A 364 -11.60 -0.25 13.83
N SER A 365 -10.45 -0.09 14.49
CA SER A 365 -10.36 0.25 15.93
C SER A 365 -10.81 1.67 16.28
N ASP A 366 -10.98 2.54 15.28
CA ASP A 366 -11.42 3.93 15.44
C ASP A 366 -12.92 4.13 15.18
N ARG A 367 -13.63 3.05 14.80
CA ARG A 367 -15.09 2.98 14.78
C ARG A 367 -15.62 2.61 16.16
#